data_AF-A0A7Y6CEK0-F1
#
_entry.id   AF-A0A7Y6CEK0-F1
#
_cell.length_a   1.000
_cell.length_b   1.000
_cell.length_c   1.000
_cell.angle_alpha   90.00
_cell.angle_beta   90.00
_cell.angle_gamma   90.00
#
_symmetry.space_group_name_H-M   'P 1'
#
loop_
_entity.id
_entity.type
_entity.pdbx_description
1 polymer ?
#
loop_
_entity_poly.entity_id
_entity_poly.type
_entity_poly.pdbx_seq_one_letter_code
_entity_poly.pdbx_strand_id
1 'polypeptide(L)'
;MILSLTVRDLVFVSWEVSPEQLAARLPEGLEPELADGRALVTLSFARTVAGRLGRLRVPRFTKLTVHTYVTGADGPGLCFLESRVSRSAYGRRLVGIPFATTRLRVRPGLAEAPELGVSVRYRADGETPAPQLDSAAVGQHEAAYFESAVLFRLVARHPPIRWRRAQPLEPPRFDLVRALFDVGEPSSLLYADRVLFRAELPPSPAERR
;
A
#
# COMPACT_ATOMS: atom_id res chain seq x y z
N MET A 1 -6.18 -9.97 -16.93
CA MET A 1 -4.98 -10.84 -16.74
C MET A 1 -4.71 -10.99 -15.23
N ILE A 2 -4.31 -12.17 -14.72
CA ILE A 2 -4.11 -12.36 -13.26
C ILE A 2 -2.66 -12.08 -12.85
N LEU A 3 -2.49 -11.18 -11.89
CA LEU A 3 -1.26 -10.91 -11.15
C LEU A 3 -1.26 -11.73 -9.85
N SER A 4 -0.15 -12.35 -9.51
CA SER A 4 0.05 -13.02 -8.22
C SER A 4 1.41 -12.64 -7.66
N LEU A 5 1.47 -12.14 -6.43
CA LEU A 5 2.70 -11.70 -5.78
C LEU A 5 2.84 -12.40 -4.42
N THR A 6 4.03 -12.94 -4.16
CA THR A 6 4.45 -13.32 -2.81
C THR A 6 5.29 -12.19 -2.24
N VAL A 7 4.76 -11.54 -1.21
CA VAL A 7 5.41 -10.47 -0.46
C VAL A 7 5.98 -11.05 0.82
N ARG A 8 7.19 -10.64 1.19
CA ARG A 8 7.77 -10.85 2.51
C ARG A 8 8.00 -9.53 3.20
N ASP A 9 8.07 -9.58 4.51
CA ASP A 9 8.39 -8.43 5.37
C ASP A 9 7.48 -7.23 5.07
N LEU A 10 6.17 -7.46 5.06
CA LEU A 10 5.18 -6.41 4.88
C LEU A 10 5.14 -5.56 6.15
N VAL A 11 5.33 -4.26 6.01
CA VAL A 11 5.26 -3.30 7.14
C VAL A 11 4.19 -2.27 6.83
N PHE A 12 3.25 -2.10 7.75
CA PHE A 12 2.20 -1.10 7.69
C PHE A 12 2.38 -0.13 8.84
N VAL A 13 2.37 1.16 8.54
CA VAL A 13 2.34 2.24 9.51
C VAL A 13 1.13 3.09 9.18
N SER A 14 0.24 3.29 10.16
CA SER A 14 -1.01 4.00 9.91
C SER A 14 -1.20 5.18 10.85
N TRP A 15 -1.91 6.19 10.35
CA TRP A 15 -2.30 7.41 11.06
C TRP A 15 -3.77 7.68 10.84
N GLU A 16 -4.44 8.08 11.91
CA GLU A 16 -5.76 8.70 11.82
C GLU A 16 -5.58 10.15 11.37
N VAL A 17 -6.34 10.54 10.35
CA VAL A 17 -6.37 11.91 9.82
C VAL A 17 -7.80 12.42 9.79
N SER A 18 -7.97 13.74 9.69
CA SER A 18 -9.29 14.31 9.48
C SER A 18 -9.83 13.92 8.08
N PRO A 19 -11.14 13.63 7.96
CA PRO A 19 -11.77 13.35 6.67
C PRO A 19 -11.56 14.46 5.65
N GLU A 20 -11.58 15.72 6.08
CA GLU A 20 -11.45 16.90 5.23
C GLU A 20 -10.04 16.99 4.63
N GLN A 21 -9.01 16.73 5.45
CA GLN A 21 -7.62 16.71 5.00
C GLN A 21 -7.39 15.62 3.93
N LEU A 22 -8.06 14.48 4.08
CA LEU A 22 -7.97 13.40 3.12
C LEU A 22 -8.75 13.71 1.84
N ALA A 23 -10.00 14.16 1.95
CA ALA A 23 -10.86 14.48 0.81
C ALA A 23 -10.21 15.49 -0.15
N ALA A 24 -9.48 16.48 0.38
CA ALA A 24 -8.74 17.48 -0.41
C ALA A 24 -7.63 16.89 -1.31
N ARG A 25 -7.25 15.62 -1.11
CA ARG A 25 -6.21 14.91 -1.85
C ARG A 25 -6.73 13.76 -2.69
N LEU A 26 -8.03 13.47 -2.60
CA LEU A 26 -8.62 12.41 -3.39
C LEU A 26 -8.97 12.91 -4.79
N PRO A 27 -8.81 12.07 -5.82
CA PRO A 27 -9.41 12.30 -7.12
C PRO A 27 -10.93 12.52 -7.00
N GLU A 28 -11.49 13.28 -7.95
CA GLU A 28 -12.94 13.49 -8.05
C GLU A 28 -13.70 12.15 -8.11
N GLY A 29 -14.81 12.07 -7.38
CA GLY A 29 -15.66 10.87 -7.31
C GLY A 29 -15.20 9.81 -6.31
N LEU A 30 -14.17 10.09 -5.51
CA LEU A 30 -13.76 9.26 -4.37
C LEU A 30 -14.00 10.01 -3.05
N GLU A 31 -14.61 9.30 -2.10
CA GLU A 31 -14.86 9.81 -0.76
C GLU A 31 -14.05 9.02 0.28
N PRO A 32 -13.53 9.66 1.35
CA PRO A 32 -12.88 8.95 2.45
C PRO A 32 -13.75 7.86 3.05
N GLU A 33 -13.19 6.67 3.22
CA GLU A 33 -13.82 5.64 4.05
C GLU A 33 -13.42 5.85 5.52
N LEU A 34 -14.41 5.86 6.40
CA LEU A 34 -14.24 6.23 7.80
C LEU A 34 -14.36 5.01 8.72
N ALA A 35 -13.38 4.87 9.61
CA ALA A 35 -13.44 3.97 10.76
C ALA A 35 -13.58 4.82 12.02
N ASP A 36 -14.66 4.62 12.77
CA ASP A 36 -14.97 5.40 13.99
C ASP A 36 -14.91 6.93 13.78
N GLY A 37 -15.39 7.39 12.61
CA GLY A 37 -15.43 8.81 12.24
C GLY A 37 -14.06 9.40 11.85
N ARG A 38 -13.01 8.58 11.75
CA ARG A 38 -11.68 8.97 11.31
C ARG A 38 -11.33 8.33 9.99
N ALA A 39 -10.60 9.07 9.15
CA ALA A 39 -9.99 8.52 7.96
C ALA A 39 -8.61 7.92 8.31
N LEU A 40 -8.22 6.85 7.63
CA LEU A 40 -6.96 6.15 7.88
C LEU A 40 -6.02 6.32 6.68
N VAL A 41 -4.83 6.83 6.93
CA VAL A 41 -3.72 6.86 5.95
C VAL A 41 -2.68 5.85 6.37
N THR A 42 -2.25 5.02 5.43
CA THR A 42 -1.29 3.94 5.67
C THR A 42 -0.10 4.06 4.73
N LEU A 43 1.09 4.12 5.32
CA LEU A 43 2.35 3.90 4.64
C LEU A 43 2.67 2.39 4.70
N SER A 44 2.88 1.77 3.54
CA SER A 44 3.28 0.38 3.45
C SER A 44 4.60 0.18 2.74
N PHE A 45 5.39 -0.76 3.27
CA PHE A 45 6.53 -1.36 2.59
C PHE A 45 6.23 -2.80 2.25
N ALA A 46 6.44 -3.20 0.99
CA ALA A 46 6.22 -4.55 0.53
C ALA A 46 7.43 -5.05 -0.26
N ARG A 47 8.09 -6.12 0.22
CA ARG A 47 9.18 -6.78 -0.50
C ARG A 47 8.67 -7.98 -1.29
N THR A 48 8.42 -7.79 -2.57
CA THR A 48 8.02 -8.87 -3.48
C THR A 48 9.20 -9.79 -3.76
N VAL A 49 9.08 -11.05 -3.34
CA VAL A 49 10.13 -12.08 -3.52
C VAL A 49 9.83 -13.04 -4.66
N ALA A 50 8.59 -13.09 -5.14
CA ALA A 50 8.18 -13.82 -6.32
C ALA A 50 6.88 -13.25 -6.85
N GLY A 51 6.66 -13.33 -8.16
CA GLY A 51 5.35 -13.05 -8.72
C GLY A 51 5.17 -13.60 -10.12
N ARG A 52 3.92 -13.59 -10.58
CA ARG A 52 3.51 -14.00 -11.92
C ARG A 52 2.43 -13.07 -12.45
N LEU A 53 2.49 -12.77 -13.73
CA LEU A 53 1.45 -12.08 -14.48
C LEU A 53 1.06 -12.98 -15.66
N GLY A 54 -0.06 -13.70 -15.53
CA GLY A 54 -0.34 -14.83 -16.41
C GLY A 54 0.82 -15.84 -16.42
N ARG A 55 1.46 -16.02 -17.58
CA ARG A 55 2.63 -16.90 -17.74
C ARG A 55 3.98 -16.20 -17.50
N LEU A 56 4.00 -14.87 -17.41
CA LEU A 56 5.24 -14.10 -17.25
C LEU A 56 5.67 -14.04 -15.78
N ARG A 57 6.97 -14.22 -15.53
CA ARG A 57 7.53 -14.06 -14.17
C ARG A 57 7.66 -12.57 -13.85
N VAL A 58 7.16 -12.17 -12.68
CA VAL A 58 7.40 -10.84 -12.13
C VAL A 58 8.68 -10.91 -11.29
N PRO A 59 9.70 -10.08 -11.59
CA PRO A 59 10.95 -10.08 -10.86
C PRO A 59 10.77 -9.56 -9.44
N ARG A 60 11.81 -9.70 -8.61
CA ARG A 60 11.83 -9.17 -7.24
C ARG A 60 11.93 -7.66 -7.26
N PHE A 61 11.12 -7.01 -6.43
CA PHE A 61 11.16 -5.57 -6.21
C PHE A 61 10.63 -5.24 -4.81
N THR A 62 10.97 -4.06 -4.32
CA THR A 62 10.36 -3.49 -3.12
C THR A 62 9.48 -2.32 -3.55
N LYS A 63 8.33 -2.17 -2.90
CA LYS A 63 7.42 -1.05 -3.09
C LYS A 63 7.23 -0.31 -1.77
N LEU A 64 7.18 1.01 -1.86
CA LEU A 64 6.65 1.90 -0.83
C LEU A 64 5.36 2.50 -1.37
N THR A 65 4.29 2.51 -0.56
CA THR A 65 3.01 3.13 -0.94
C THR A 65 2.45 3.93 0.22
N VAL A 66 2.05 5.18 -0.01
CA VAL A 66 1.11 5.88 0.87
C VAL A 66 -0.28 5.69 0.26
N HIS A 67 -1.18 5.08 1.00
CA HIS A 67 -2.53 4.78 0.55
C HIS A 67 -3.55 5.05 1.64
N THR A 68 -4.80 5.16 1.22
CA THR A 68 -5.95 5.33 2.10
C THR A 68 -7.12 4.51 1.61
N TYR A 69 -8.19 4.49 2.39
CA TYR A 69 -9.43 3.78 2.14
C TYR A 69 -10.48 4.76 1.64
N VAL A 70 -11.16 4.39 0.57
CA VAL A 70 -12.11 5.26 -0.12
C VAL A 70 -13.33 4.48 -0.57
N THR A 71 -14.46 5.16 -0.66
CA THR A 71 -15.65 4.68 -1.38
C THR A 71 -15.75 5.45 -2.69
N GLY A 72 -15.91 4.73 -3.79
CA GLY A 72 -16.23 5.31 -5.10
C GLY A 72 -17.52 4.73 -5.67
N ALA A 73 -17.85 5.07 -6.92
CA ALA A 73 -19.04 4.56 -7.61
C ALA A 73 -19.11 3.02 -7.69
N ASP A 74 -17.96 2.34 -7.65
CA ASP A 74 -17.84 0.88 -7.69
C ASP A 74 -17.75 0.22 -6.29
N GLY A 75 -17.91 1.00 -5.21
CA GLY A 75 -17.80 0.53 -3.83
C GLY A 75 -16.45 0.85 -3.15
N PRO A 76 -16.12 0.14 -2.05
CA PRO A 76 -14.94 0.41 -1.24
C PRO A 76 -13.64 -0.04 -1.93
N GLY A 77 -12.55 0.69 -1.65
CA GLY A 77 -11.26 0.46 -2.28
C GLY A 77 -10.11 1.22 -1.63
N LEU A 78 -8.95 1.08 -2.27
CA LEU A 78 -7.71 1.75 -1.89
C LEU A 78 -7.39 2.87 -2.85
N CYS A 79 -7.09 4.07 -2.36
CA CYS A 79 -6.48 5.12 -3.17
C CYS A 79 -4.99 5.22 -2.87
N PHE A 80 -4.14 5.09 -3.88
CA PHE A 80 -2.69 5.25 -3.73
C PHE A 80 -2.32 6.70 -4.04
N LEU A 81 -1.98 7.42 -2.97
CA LEU A 81 -1.60 8.83 -3.00
C LEU A 81 -0.14 8.98 -3.43
N GLU A 82 0.72 8.07 -2.96
CA GLU A 82 2.11 8.02 -3.38
C GLU A 82 2.56 6.59 -3.58
N SER A 83 3.39 6.35 -4.60
CA SER A 83 3.98 5.05 -4.86
C SER A 83 5.39 5.16 -5.39
N ARG A 84 6.30 4.38 -4.81
CA ARG A 84 7.70 4.30 -5.22
C ARG A 84 8.14 2.85 -5.28
N VAL A 85 9.05 2.55 -6.20
CA VAL A 85 9.59 1.18 -6.37
C VAL A 85 11.11 1.19 -6.41
N SER A 86 11.72 0.10 -5.95
CA SER A 86 13.19 -0.04 -5.99
C SER A 86 13.75 -0.18 -7.41
N ARG A 87 12.90 -0.52 -8.39
CA ARG A 87 13.26 -0.73 -9.80
C ARG A 87 12.07 -0.33 -10.72
N SER A 88 12.21 0.72 -11.53
CA SER A 88 11.13 1.28 -12.38
C SER A 88 10.79 0.46 -13.62
N ALA A 89 11.73 -0.35 -14.12
CA ALA A 89 11.66 -0.93 -15.46
C ALA A 89 10.39 -1.76 -15.75
N TYR A 90 9.61 -2.10 -14.73
CA TYR A 90 8.47 -3.01 -14.82
C TYR A 90 7.10 -2.37 -14.56
N GLY A 91 6.99 -1.25 -13.85
CA GLY A 91 5.70 -0.58 -13.60
C GLY A 91 5.04 -0.16 -14.91
N ARG A 92 5.81 0.58 -15.72
CA ARG A 92 5.37 1.10 -17.02
C ARG A 92 5.12 -0.01 -18.06
N ARG A 93 5.83 -1.14 -17.98
CA ARG A 93 5.74 -2.25 -18.96
C ARG A 93 4.74 -3.35 -18.60
N LEU A 94 4.52 -3.65 -17.33
CA LEU A 94 3.67 -4.77 -16.90
C LEU A 94 2.24 -4.37 -16.56
N VAL A 95 2.05 -3.14 -16.06
CA VAL A 95 0.74 -2.66 -15.59
C VAL A 95 0.40 -1.27 -16.13
N GLY A 96 1.25 -0.69 -16.98
CA GLY A 96 1.04 0.65 -17.54
C GLY A 96 1.21 1.79 -16.53
N ILE A 97 1.65 1.53 -15.30
CA ILE A 97 1.73 2.53 -14.22
C ILE A 97 3.16 3.06 -14.12
N PRO A 98 3.42 4.34 -14.40
CA PRO A 98 4.74 4.93 -14.26
C PRO A 98 5.08 5.16 -12.77
N PHE A 99 5.63 4.16 -12.09
CA PHE A 99 6.15 4.35 -10.73
C PHE A 99 7.52 5.05 -10.76
N ALA A 100 7.64 6.12 -9.97
CA ALA A 100 8.94 6.73 -9.69
C ALA A 100 9.83 5.78 -8.87
N THR A 101 11.15 5.83 -9.11
CA THR A 101 12.12 4.99 -8.41
C THR A 101 12.71 5.66 -7.20
N THR A 102 13.00 4.87 -6.18
CA THR A 102 13.78 5.28 -5.00
C THR A 102 14.53 4.07 -4.44
N ARG A 103 15.60 4.31 -3.68
CA ARG A 103 16.29 3.29 -2.90
C ARG A 103 15.41 2.89 -1.72
N LEU A 104 14.98 1.63 -1.74
CA LEU A 104 14.22 1.00 -0.67
C LEU A 104 15.05 -0.14 -0.07
N ARG A 105 15.09 -0.23 1.26
CA ARG A 105 15.66 -1.38 1.98
C ARG A 105 14.64 -1.88 2.98
N VAL A 106 14.24 -3.13 2.80
CA VAL A 106 13.24 -3.80 3.64
C VAL A 106 13.77 -5.18 3.98
N ARG A 107 13.73 -5.51 5.26
CA ARG A 107 14.11 -6.80 5.84
C ARG A 107 13.41 -6.93 7.20
N PRO A 108 13.37 -8.13 7.82
CA PRO A 108 12.84 -8.26 9.17
C PRO A 108 13.47 -7.22 10.13
N GLY A 109 12.63 -6.41 10.75
CA GLY A 109 13.00 -5.37 11.72
C GLY A 109 13.53 -4.06 11.14
N LEU A 110 13.52 -3.86 9.81
CA LEU A 110 13.90 -2.60 9.18
C LEU A 110 13.11 -2.35 7.89
N ALA A 111 12.53 -1.16 7.79
CA ALA A 111 12.04 -0.61 6.53
C ALA A 111 12.51 0.85 6.38
N GLU A 112 13.21 1.16 5.29
CA GLU A 112 13.73 2.50 5.03
C GLU A 112 13.66 2.90 3.55
N ALA A 113 13.37 4.17 3.33
CA ALA A 113 13.49 4.91 2.09
C ALA A 113 14.22 6.24 2.39
N PRO A 114 15.57 6.23 2.46
CA PRO A 114 16.33 7.37 2.96
C PRO A 114 16.08 8.67 2.18
N GLU A 115 15.90 8.55 0.87
CA GLU A 115 15.68 9.68 -0.05
C GLU A 115 14.31 10.35 0.15
N LEU A 116 13.40 9.69 0.87
CA LEU A 116 12.05 10.20 1.19
C LEU A 116 11.91 10.53 2.68
N GLY A 117 13.00 10.48 3.45
CA GLY A 117 12.98 10.70 4.89
C GLY A 117 12.12 9.69 5.65
N VAL A 118 12.04 8.45 5.15
CA VAL A 118 11.29 7.37 5.80
C VAL A 118 12.24 6.34 6.37
N SER A 119 12.14 6.07 7.67
CA SER A 119 12.89 5.00 8.33
C SER A 119 12.15 4.49 9.55
N VAL A 120 11.99 3.19 9.66
CA VAL A 120 11.48 2.52 10.85
C VAL A 120 12.31 1.27 11.14
N ARG A 121 12.97 1.27 12.29
CA ARG A 121 13.58 0.08 12.88
C ARG A 121 12.65 -0.45 13.96
N TYR A 122 12.29 -1.72 13.89
CA TYR A 122 11.23 -2.26 14.72
C TYR A 122 11.52 -3.66 15.22
N ARG A 123 10.83 -4.04 16.30
CA ARG A 123 10.69 -5.43 16.75
C ARG A 123 9.25 -5.85 16.54
N ALA A 124 9.04 -6.99 15.89
CA ALA A 124 7.72 -7.60 15.80
C ALA A 124 7.47 -8.47 17.03
N ASP A 125 6.35 -8.23 17.71
CA ASP A 125 5.90 -8.94 18.90
C ASP A 125 4.93 -10.06 18.50
N GLY A 126 4.01 -10.44 19.39
CA GLY A 126 2.99 -11.46 19.16
C GLY A 126 2.02 -11.12 18.02
N GLU A 127 1.31 -12.15 17.56
CA GLU A 127 0.20 -12.00 16.61
C GLU A 127 -0.86 -11.07 17.22
N THR A 128 -1.37 -10.14 16.42
CA THR A 128 -2.35 -9.14 16.84
C THR A 128 -3.42 -9.02 15.77
N PRO A 129 -4.70 -8.90 16.14
CA PRO A 129 -5.74 -8.51 15.19
C PRO A 129 -5.43 -7.12 14.64
N ALA A 130 -5.73 -6.87 13.36
CA ALA A 130 -5.70 -5.52 12.80
C ALA A 130 -7.10 -5.17 12.32
N PRO A 131 -8.08 -4.98 13.21
CA PRO A 131 -9.49 -4.83 12.82
C PRO A 131 -9.72 -3.63 11.90
N GLN A 132 -8.91 -2.58 12.02
CA GLN A 132 -8.95 -1.42 11.10
C GLN A 132 -8.50 -1.78 9.69
N LEU A 133 -7.66 -2.82 9.55
CA LEU A 133 -7.15 -3.34 8.27
C LEU A 133 -7.91 -4.59 7.78
N ASP A 134 -8.64 -5.26 8.66
CA ASP A 134 -9.30 -6.54 8.42
C ASP A 134 -10.83 -6.40 8.28
N SER A 135 -11.40 -5.19 8.45
CA SER A 135 -12.83 -4.95 8.23
C SER A 135 -13.21 -5.29 6.79
N ALA A 136 -14.45 -5.68 6.46
CA ALA A 136 -14.83 -5.99 5.07
C ALA A 136 -14.63 -4.77 4.12
N ALA A 137 -14.71 -3.56 4.68
CA ALA A 137 -14.32 -2.28 4.10
C ALA A 137 -12.82 -2.23 3.70
N VAL A 138 -11.96 -2.83 4.52
CA VAL A 138 -10.49 -2.71 4.43
C VAL A 138 -9.73 -4.01 4.06
N GLY A 139 -10.32 -5.18 4.23
CA GLY A 139 -9.68 -6.49 4.09
C GLY A 139 -9.96 -7.18 2.76
N GLN A 140 -10.95 -6.71 1.99
CA GLN A 140 -11.31 -7.25 0.68
C GLN A 140 -11.47 -6.10 -0.32
N HIS A 141 -10.35 -5.53 -0.76
CA HIS A 141 -10.41 -4.42 -1.70
C HIS A 141 -10.68 -4.84 -3.13
N GLU A 142 -11.86 -4.48 -3.61
CA GLU A 142 -12.29 -4.72 -4.98
C GLU A 142 -11.78 -3.67 -5.98
N ALA A 143 -11.18 -2.58 -5.48
CA ALA A 143 -10.57 -1.56 -6.32
C ALA A 143 -9.33 -0.94 -5.68
N ALA A 144 -8.24 -0.82 -6.43
CA ALA A 144 -7.17 0.14 -6.17
C ALA A 144 -7.24 1.27 -7.22
N TYR A 145 -7.06 2.51 -6.78
CA TYR A 145 -7.07 3.73 -7.57
C TYR A 145 -5.68 4.36 -7.54
N PHE A 146 -5.20 4.85 -8.69
CA PHE A 146 -3.85 5.42 -8.83
C PHE A 146 -3.93 6.83 -9.43
N GLU A 147 -3.14 7.75 -8.88
CA GLU A 147 -2.97 9.08 -9.45
C GLU A 147 -1.89 9.05 -10.55
N SER A 148 -2.28 8.61 -11.75
CA SER A 148 -1.51 8.86 -12.97
C SER A 148 -2.44 9.23 -14.12
N ALA A 149 -3.19 10.33 -13.99
CA ALA A 149 -4.16 10.86 -14.98
C ALA A 149 -5.22 9.87 -15.51
N VAL A 150 -5.19 8.61 -15.05
CA VAL A 150 -6.01 7.49 -15.47
C VAL A 150 -6.22 6.66 -14.20
N LEU A 151 -7.42 6.79 -13.64
CA LEU A 151 -7.92 5.87 -12.62
C LEU A 151 -7.95 4.47 -13.23
N PHE A 152 -7.09 3.58 -12.76
CA PHE A 152 -7.06 2.20 -13.21
C PHE A 152 -7.40 1.28 -12.04
N ARG A 153 -8.51 0.55 -12.17
CA ARG A 153 -9.02 -0.36 -11.15
C ARG A 153 -8.23 -1.67 -11.11
N LEU A 154 -7.97 -2.15 -9.90
CA LEU A 154 -7.44 -3.49 -9.65
C LEU A 154 -8.23 -4.16 -8.52
N VAL A 155 -8.81 -5.33 -8.79
CA VAL A 155 -9.45 -6.16 -7.75
C VAL A 155 -8.35 -6.99 -7.09
N ALA A 156 -8.03 -6.73 -5.82
CA ALA A 156 -6.99 -7.44 -5.10
C ALA A 156 -7.59 -8.35 -4.03
N ARG A 157 -7.22 -9.64 -4.06
CA ARG A 157 -7.62 -10.65 -3.10
C ARG A 157 -6.37 -11.18 -2.39
N HIS A 158 -6.45 -11.32 -1.07
CA HIS A 158 -5.45 -12.02 -0.28
C HIS A 158 -6.15 -12.90 0.76
N PRO A 159 -5.55 -14.02 1.19
CA PRO A 159 -5.96 -14.69 2.41
C PRO A 159 -5.82 -13.74 3.62
N PRO A 160 -6.50 -14.00 4.74
CA PRO A 160 -6.30 -13.23 5.97
C PRO A 160 -4.82 -13.08 6.31
N ILE A 161 -4.40 -11.84 6.59
CA ILE A 161 -3.00 -11.53 6.89
C ILE A 161 -2.78 -11.80 8.37
N ARG A 162 -1.74 -12.57 8.69
CA ARG A 162 -1.32 -12.74 10.09
C ARG A 162 -0.47 -11.57 10.52
N TRP A 163 -1.13 -10.56 11.07
CA TRP A 163 -0.49 -9.37 11.58
C TRP A 163 0.20 -9.62 12.90
N ARG A 164 1.37 -9.01 13.07
CA ARG A 164 2.10 -8.92 14.32
C ARG A 164 2.22 -7.46 14.67
N ARG A 165 1.99 -7.13 15.94
CA ARG A 165 2.27 -5.78 16.42
C ARG A 165 3.76 -5.55 16.30
N ALA A 166 4.16 -4.39 15.79
CA ALA A 166 5.56 -4.00 15.75
C ALA A 166 5.75 -2.73 16.57
N GLN A 167 6.88 -2.67 17.28
CA GLN A 167 7.25 -1.53 18.11
C GLN A 167 8.52 -0.90 17.56
N PRO A 168 8.57 0.43 17.41
CA PRO A 168 9.79 1.11 17.00
C PRO A 168 10.86 0.93 18.07
N LEU A 169 12.10 0.65 17.64
CA LEU A 169 13.27 0.53 18.52
C LEU A 169 14.00 1.86 18.71
N GLU A 170 13.73 2.81 17.81
CA GLU A 170 14.26 4.17 17.80
C GLU A 170 13.19 5.11 17.21
N PRO A 171 13.25 6.44 17.45
CA PRO A 171 12.30 7.38 16.89
C PRO A 171 12.25 7.25 15.35
N PRO A 172 11.11 6.81 14.78
CA PRO A 172 11.01 6.62 13.34
C PRO A 172 10.92 7.96 12.60
N ARG A 173 11.25 7.94 11.31
CA ARG A 173 11.11 9.09 10.41
C ARG A 173 10.04 8.80 9.37
N PHE A 174 9.17 9.77 9.10
CA PHE A 174 8.05 9.66 8.18
C PHE A 174 7.84 10.96 7.39
N ASP A 175 8.94 11.57 6.92
CA ASP A 175 8.90 12.90 6.29
C ASP A 175 7.99 12.93 5.06
N LEU A 176 7.96 11.84 4.28
CA LEU A 176 7.02 11.67 3.17
C LEU A 176 5.55 11.80 3.59
N VAL A 177 5.15 11.18 4.71
CA VAL A 177 3.76 11.22 5.18
C VAL A 177 3.45 12.58 5.76
N ARG A 178 4.39 13.18 6.51
CA ARG A 178 4.27 14.53 7.08
C ARG A 178 4.23 15.63 6.02
N ALA A 179 4.83 15.41 4.86
CA ALA A 179 4.72 16.31 3.71
C ALA A 179 3.32 16.25 3.08
N LEU A 180 2.63 15.11 3.20
CA LEU A 180 1.29 14.91 2.68
C LEU A 180 0.21 15.24 3.70
N PHE A 181 0.42 15.04 4.99
CA PHE A 181 -0.63 15.14 6.00
C PHE A 181 -0.09 15.78 7.25
N ASP A 182 -0.91 16.62 7.91
CA ASP A 182 -0.63 17.02 9.29
C ASP A 182 -0.91 15.81 10.19
N VAL A 183 0.16 15.15 10.64
CA VAL A 183 0.12 13.93 11.45
C VAL A 183 1.14 13.97 12.58
N GLY A 184 0.72 13.47 13.74
CA GLY A 184 1.59 13.21 14.89
C GLY A 184 2.28 11.85 14.82
N GLU A 185 2.25 11.13 15.94
CA GLU A 185 2.74 9.75 16.03
C GLU A 185 1.78 8.78 15.33
N PRO A 186 2.29 7.67 14.76
CA PRO A 186 1.44 6.65 14.14
C PRO A 186 0.52 5.99 15.16
N SER A 187 -0.74 5.78 14.78
CA SER A 187 -1.71 5.05 15.61
C SER A 187 -1.41 3.55 15.64
N SER A 188 -0.76 3.02 14.59
CA SER A 188 -0.33 1.62 14.56
C SER A 188 0.92 1.39 13.72
N LEU A 189 1.65 0.32 14.10
CA LEU A 189 2.76 -0.25 13.36
C LEU A 189 2.60 -1.77 13.35
N LEU A 190 2.44 -2.33 12.16
CA LEU A 190 2.11 -3.73 11.94
C LEU A 190 3.10 -4.38 10.99
N TYR A 191 3.34 -5.67 11.22
CA TYR A 191 4.26 -6.48 10.45
C TYR A 191 3.63 -7.82 10.06
N ALA A 192 3.83 -8.25 8.83
CA ALA A 192 3.52 -9.61 8.40
C ALA A 192 4.73 -10.24 7.68
N ASP A 193 5.11 -11.46 8.07
CA ASP A 193 6.27 -12.14 7.48
C ASP A 193 6.07 -12.47 6.01
N ARG A 194 4.86 -12.86 5.65
CA ARG A 194 4.53 -13.32 4.30
C ARG A 194 3.07 -13.10 3.97
N VAL A 195 2.82 -12.49 2.81
CA VAL A 195 1.48 -12.27 2.27
C VAL A 195 1.44 -12.71 0.81
N LEU A 196 0.33 -13.35 0.42
CA LEU A 196 0.04 -13.67 -0.97
C LEU A 196 -1.02 -12.70 -1.48
N PHE A 197 -0.64 -11.87 -2.44
CA PHE A 197 -1.58 -11.03 -3.18
C PHE A 197 -1.93 -11.69 -4.50
N ARG A 198 -3.21 -11.71 -4.84
CA ARG A 198 -3.71 -12.01 -6.18
C ARG A 198 -4.52 -10.82 -6.65
N ALA A 199 -4.35 -10.43 -7.89
CA ALA A 199 -5.09 -9.30 -8.40
C ALA A 199 -5.48 -9.49 -9.86
N GLU A 200 -6.70 -9.10 -10.21
CA GLU A 200 -7.20 -9.13 -11.57
C GLU A 200 -6.94 -7.77 -12.22
N LEU A 201 -6.00 -7.74 -13.15
CA LEU A 201 -5.70 -6.55 -13.93
C LEU A 201 -6.69 -6.47 -15.10
N PRO A 202 -7.27 -5.28 -15.34
CA PRO A 202 -7.99 -4.97 -16.57
C PRO A 202 -7.16 -5.30 -17.82
N PRO A 203 -7.82 -5.59 -18.95
CA PRO A 203 -7.15 -5.77 -20.22
C PRO A 203 -6.32 -4.52 -20.57
N SER A 204 -5.17 -4.74 -21.21
CA SER A 204 -4.31 -3.66 -21.68
C SER A 204 -5.10 -2.77 -22.66
N PRO A 205 -4.89 -1.44 -22.68
CA PRO A 205 -5.45 -0.58 -23.71
C PRO A 205 -5.09 -1.04 -25.14
N ALA A 206 -3.99 -1.78 -25.30
CA ALA A 206 -3.55 -2.34 -26.58
C ALA A 206 -4.37 -3.57 -27.05
N GLU A 207 -5.18 -4.17 -26.18
CA GLU A 207 -6.04 -5.33 -26.50
C GLU A 207 -7.46 -4.91 -26.91
N ARG A 208 -7.74 -3.60 -26.99
CA ARG A 208 -9.02 -3.03 -27.46
C ARG A 208 -9.00 -2.57 -28.93
N ARG A 209 -8.17 -3.20 -29.76
CA ARG A 209 -8.11 -2.95 -31.21
C ARG A 209 -8.25 -4.25 -31.99
#